data_AF-A0A9P6CZF0-F1
#
_entry.id   AF-A0A9P6CZF0-F1
#
_cell.length_a   1.000
_cell.length_b   1.000
_cell.length_c   1.000
_cell.angle_alpha   90.00
_cell.angle_beta   90.00
_cell.angle_gamma   90.00
#
_symmetry.space_group_name_H-M   'P 1'
#
loop_
_entity.id
_entity.type
_entity.pdbx_description
1 polymer ?
#
loop_
_entity_poly.entity_id
_entity_poly.type
_entity_poly.pdbx_seq_one_letter_code
_entity_poly.pdbx_strand_id
1 'polypeptide(L)'
;MWLGKNSSWDPVLKTSTAPSFHFPSDRELNPSQRNAVDAILSNEDINRIVVIHGPPGTGKTTVISAAVTSVMASLDKERTIWLVAQSNVAVKNIAEKLASVEFWDFRILVSKDFHFDWHEHLYEKIEHNVIRSDSFPPSVIATERMLLGSRVLLCTLSMLSNDKLATIARVVPLQTIIFDEASQIEIGDYLPLLVRFRLTLHKLVFIGDDKQLAPYGSTDIPDLESIFEKPHLRENSLFLNIQCKNTVLLISIDSYKLPSSDRMPIPIGNFISKHVYNGKLKSEHMITDPQCCRFVDVSKGKEVSEGRSWKVRRHERIIFCIFSFCHIRISKKSTQ
;
A
#
# COMPACT_ATOMS: atom_id res chain seq x y z
N MET A 1 -21.84 -7.15 -14.61
CA MET A 1 -21.45 -7.37 -13.21
C MET A 1 -19.99 -7.80 -13.21
N TRP A 2 -19.07 -6.93 -12.79
CA TRP A 2 -17.64 -7.24 -12.74
C TRP A 2 -17.43 -8.38 -11.72
N LEU A 3 -16.82 -9.50 -12.13
CA LEU A 3 -16.72 -10.77 -11.38
C LEU A 3 -18.07 -11.21 -10.76
N GLY A 4 -18.99 -11.70 -11.61
CA GLY A 4 -20.34 -12.12 -11.19
C GLY A 4 -20.34 -13.24 -10.14
N LYS A 5 -21.42 -13.32 -9.34
CA LYS A 5 -21.58 -14.30 -8.23
C LYS A 5 -21.38 -15.78 -8.62
N ASN A 6 -21.44 -16.11 -9.92
CA ASN A 6 -21.32 -17.46 -10.47
C ASN A 6 -19.98 -17.72 -11.19
N SER A 7 -18.95 -16.87 -11.03
CA SER A 7 -17.65 -17.14 -11.62
C SER A 7 -16.99 -18.33 -10.90
N SER A 8 -16.99 -19.51 -11.54
CA SER A 8 -16.23 -20.66 -11.10
C SER A 8 -14.79 -20.53 -11.55
N TRP A 9 -13.83 -20.56 -10.62
CA TRP A 9 -12.43 -20.78 -10.99
C TRP A 9 -12.09 -22.26 -10.81
N ASP A 10 -11.14 -22.75 -11.60
CA ASP A 10 -10.66 -24.12 -11.50
C ASP A 10 -10.27 -24.44 -10.06
N PRO A 11 -10.74 -25.54 -9.47
CA PRO A 11 -10.48 -25.87 -8.07
C PRO A 11 -8.97 -25.95 -7.83
N VAL A 12 -8.47 -25.17 -6.85
CA VAL A 12 -7.08 -25.28 -6.41
C VAL A 12 -6.93 -26.61 -5.69
N LEU A 13 -5.93 -27.41 -6.06
CA LEU A 13 -5.57 -28.63 -5.34
C LEU A 13 -5.37 -28.28 -3.86
N LYS A 14 -6.22 -28.83 -2.99
CA LYS A 14 -6.20 -28.56 -1.55
C LYS A 14 -4.85 -29.02 -0.98
N THR A 15 -3.91 -28.11 -0.79
CA THR A 15 -2.78 -28.33 0.11
C THR A 15 -3.35 -28.33 1.55
N SER A 16 -3.29 -29.50 2.19
CA SER A 16 -3.99 -29.85 3.44
C SER A 16 -3.53 -29.04 4.67
N THR A 17 -2.36 -28.40 4.59
CA THR A 17 -1.77 -27.67 5.71
C THR A 17 -2.16 -26.20 5.68
N ALA A 18 -2.86 -25.73 6.71
CA ALA A 18 -3.08 -24.30 6.93
C ALA A 18 -1.73 -23.57 6.90
N PRO A 19 -1.60 -22.46 6.15
CA PRO A 19 -0.36 -21.69 6.10
C PRO A 19 0.01 -21.21 7.50
N SER A 20 1.22 -21.55 7.96
CA SER A 20 1.73 -21.09 9.24
C SER A 20 1.98 -19.59 9.17
N PHE A 21 1.34 -18.83 10.06
CA PHE A 21 1.58 -17.39 10.19
C PHE A 21 3.03 -17.13 10.59
N HIS A 22 3.74 -16.31 9.80
CA HIS A 22 5.11 -15.89 10.07
C HIS A 22 5.27 -14.42 9.73
N PHE A 23 5.48 -13.58 10.75
CA PHE A 23 5.74 -12.15 10.60
C PHE A 23 6.95 -11.74 11.45
N PRO A 24 8.14 -11.54 10.84
CA PRO A 24 9.37 -11.22 11.55
C PRO A 24 9.41 -9.74 11.94
N SER A 25 8.54 -9.36 12.88
CA SER A 25 8.48 -8.01 13.44
C SER A 25 8.21 -8.08 14.93
N ASP A 26 8.84 -7.19 15.70
CA ASP A 26 8.59 -7.06 17.15
C ASP A 26 7.15 -6.64 17.48
N ARG A 27 6.40 -6.20 16.47
CA ARG A 27 5.03 -5.75 16.62
C ARG A 27 4.04 -6.85 16.22
N GLU A 28 3.17 -7.19 17.16
CA GLU A 28 2.02 -8.05 16.88
C GLU A 28 0.97 -7.36 15.98
N LEU A 29 0.36 -8.15 15.10
CA LEU A 29 -0.81 -7.72 14.34
C LEU A 29 -2.02 -7.64 15.25
N ASN A 30 -2.80 -6.56 15.12
CA ASN A 30 -4.08 -6.48 15.79
C ASN A 30 -5.10 -7.46 15.15
N PRO A 31 -6.25 -7.74 15.79
CA PRO A 31 -7.22 -8.70 15.28
C PRO A 31 -7.71 -8.44 13.85
N SER A 32 -7.95 -7.17 13.47
CA SER A 32 -8.40 -6.83 12.11
C SER A 32 -7.32 -7.07 11.06
N GLN A 33 -6.06 -6.79 11.39
CA GLN A 33 -4.91 -7.08 10.53
C GLN A 33 -4.68 -8.59 10.40
N ARG A 34 -4.78 -9.34 11.51
CA ARG A 34 -4.65 -10.80 11.50
C ARG A 34 -5.72 -11.45 10.62
N ASN A 35 -6.98 -11.06 10.79
CA ASN A 35 -8.08 -11.55 9.94
C ASN A 35 -7.84 -11.25 8.45
N ALA A 36 -7.34 -10.05 8.13
CA ALA A 36 -6.98 -9.71 6.76
C ALA A 36 -5.84 -10.59 6.20
N VAL A 37 -4.80 -10.88 7.00
CA VAL A 37 -3.73 -11.80 6.61
C VAL A 37 -4.27 -13.21 6.42
N ASP A 38 -5.11 -13.72 7.34
CA ASP A 38 -5.69 -15.05 7.25
C ASP A 38 -6.53 -15.24 5.97
N ALA A 39 -7.30 -14.22 5.57
CA ALA A 39 -8.05 -14.22 4.31
C ALA A 39 -7.12 -14.23 3.08
N ILE A 40 -6.02 -13.48 3.11
CA ILE A 40 -5.01 -13.50 2.02
C ILE A 40 -4.36 -14.89 1.92
N LEU A 41 -4.07 -15.52 3.06
CA LEU A 41 -3.39 -16.81 3.12
C LEU A 41 -4.31 -17.98 2.75
N SER A 42 -5.61 -17.89 3.06
CA SER A 42 -6.62 -18.94 2.83
C SER A 42 -6.70 -19.38 1.36
N ASN A 43 -6.80 -20.68 1.12
CA ASN A 43 -7.04 -21.26 -0.21
C ASN A 43 -8.53 -21.53 -0.48
N GLU A 44 -9.42 -21.10 0.42
CA GLU A 44 -10.86 -21.29 0.26
C GLU A 44 -11.43 -20.45 -0.88
N ASP A 45 -12.41 -20.99 -1.60
CA ASP A 45 -13.05 -20.32 -2.74
C ASP A 45 -13.66 -18.97 -2.38
N ILE A 46 -14.21 -18.84 -1.15
CA ILE A 46 -14.77 -17.59 -0.64
C ILE A 46 -13.72 -16.47 -0.50
N ASN A 47 -12.44 -16.85 -0.37
CA ASN A 47 -11.31 -15.92 -0.23
C ASN A 47 -10.50 -15.78 -1.53
N ARG A 48 -11.01 -16.21 -2.69
CA ARG A 48 -10.34 -15.98 -3.98
C ARG A 48 -10.28 -14.50 -4.35
N ILE A 49 -11.27 -13.73 -3.92
CA ILE A 49 -11.32 -12.28 -4.07
C ILE A 49 -11.45 -11.68 -2.68
N VAL A 50 -10.40 -11.00 -2.22
CA VAL A 50 -10.37 -10.37 -0.90
C VAL A 50 -10.31 -8.86 -1.08
N VAL A 51 -11.21 -8.14 -0.42
CA VAL A 51 -11.20 -6.68 -0.38
C VAL A 51 -10.93 -6.23 1.05
N ILE A 52 -9.89 -5.43 1.25
CA ILE A 52 -9.48 -4.91 2.55
C ILE A 52 -9.60 -3.39 2.51
N HIS A 53 -10.51 -2.87 3.33
CA HIS A 53 -10.67 -1.44 3.54
C HIS A 53 -9.77 -0.97 4.68
N GLY A 54 -8.74 -0.19 4.35
CA GLY A 54 -7.72 0.27 5.29
C GLY A 54 -7.61 1.79 5.40
N PRO A 55 -8.29 2.41 6.39
CA PRO A 55 -8.12 3.83 6.74
C PRO A 55 -6.65 4.26 6.97
N PRO A 56 -6.34 5.57 6.96
CA PRO A 56 -4.99 6.06 7.21
C PRO A 56 -4.41 5.52 8.52
N GLY A 57 -3.19 4.98 8.46
CA GLY A 57 -2.48 4.50 9.64
C GLY A 57 -2.93 3.15 10.20
N THR A 58 -3.80 2.42 9.51
CA THR A 58 -4.26 1.09 9.93
C THR A 58 -3.30 -0.06 9.55
N GLY A 59 -2.20 0.26 8.87
CA GLY A 59 -1.14 -0.70 8.55
C GLY A 59 -1.44 -1.60 7.34
N LYS A 60 -2.04 -1.06 6.27
CA LYS A 60 -2.22 -1.77 4.98
C LYS A 60 -0.95 -2.47 4.51
N THR A 61 0.17 -1.73 4.42
CA THR A 61 1.47 -2.30 4.02
C THR A 61 2.02 -3.31 5.04
N THR A 62 1.66 -3.19 6.32
CA THR A 62 1.97 -4.21 7.34
C THR A 62 1.25 -5.53 7.04
N VAL A 63 -0.03 -5.48 6.69
CA VAL A 63 -0.81 -6.66 6.25
C VAL A 63 -0.17 -7.31 5.02
N ILE A 64 0.24 -6.50 4.03
CA ILE A 64 0.97 -6.99 2.85
C ILE A 64 2.26 -7.70 3.27
N SER A 65 3.10 -7.05 4.08
CA SER A 65 4.37 -7.65 4.51
C SER A 65 4.18 -8.96 5.28
N ALA A 66 3.20 -9.03 6.18
CA ALA A 66 2.89 -10.22 6.96
C ALA A 66 2.36 -11.37 6.09
N ALA A 67 1.53 -11.06 5.09
CA ALA A 67 1.08 -12.06 4.13
C ALA A 67 2.25 -12.60 3.29
N VAL A 68 3.12 -11.72 2.77
CA VAL A 68 4.29 -12.11 2.00
C VAL A 68 5.23 -13.00 2.81
N THR A 69 5.62 -12.57 4.01
CA THR A 69 6.54 -13.35 4.86
C THR A 69 5.93 -14.69 5.28
N SER A 70 4.62 -14.75 5.48
CA SER A 70 3.92 -16.01 5.81
C SER A 70 3.89 -16.98 4.63
N VAL A 71 3.58 -16.51 3.40
CA VAL A 71 3.61 -17.37 2.21
C VAL A 71 5.03 -17.86 1.92
N MET A 72 6.03 -16.98 2.03
CA MET A 72 7.42 -17.35 1.74
C MET A 72 8.00 -18.34 2.77
N ALA A 73 7.56 -18.25 4.03
CA ALA A 73 7.90 -19.20 5.08
C ALA A 73 7.12 -20.53 5.00
N SER A 74 6.01 -20.57 4.26
CA SER A 74 5.15 -21.75 4.17
C SER A 74 5.83 -22.94 3.46
N LEU A 75 5.22 -24.12 3.59
CA LEU A 75 5.64 -25.34 2.89
C LEU A 75 5.34 -25.28 1.38
N ASP A 76 4.43 -24.39 0.96
CA ASP A 76 4.12 -24.18 -0.45
C ASP A 76 5.22 -23.32 -1.12
N LYS A 77 6.17 -24.01 -1.73
CA LYS A 77 7.30 -23.40 -2.44
C LYS A 77 6.95 -22.95 -3.86
N GLU A 78 5.78 -23.32 -4.38
CA GLU A 78 5.33 -22.92 -5.71
C GLU A 78 4.52 -21.61 -5.67
N ARG A 79 3.94 -21.26 -4.52
CA ARG A 79 3.13 -20.05 -4.40
C ARG A 79 3.92 -18.77 -4.72
N THR A 80 3.46 -18.01 -5.69
CA THR A 80 4.04 -16.72 -6.09
C THR A 80 3.14 -15.54 -5.71
N ILE A 81 3.75 -14.37 -5.47
CA ILE A 81 3.02 -13.15 -5.12
C ILE A 81 3.47 -12.00 -6.02
N TRP A 82 2.49 -11.31 -6.60
CA TRP A 82 2.68 -10.05 -7.31
C TRP A 82 2.07 -8.92 -6.49
N LEU A 83 2.88 -7.95 -6.10
CA LEU A 83 2.47 -6.77 -5.37
C LEU A 83 2.40 -5.59 -6.35
N VAL A 84 1.22 -5.04 -6.52
CA VAL A 84 0.93 -4.08 -7.58
C VAL A 84 0.32 -2.82 -6.99
N ALA A 85 0.66 -1.66 -7.56
CA ALA A 85 0.02 -0.40 -7.22
C ALA A 85 -0.10 0.51 -8.45
N GLN A 86 -0.87 1.59 -8.34
CA GLN A 86 -1.03 2.54 -9.44
C GLN A 86 0.26 3.33 -9.75
N SER A 87 1.02 3.68 -8.71
CA SER A 87 2.21 4.53 -8.83
C SER A 87 3.48 3.85 -8.31
N ASN A 88 4.62 4.23 -8.88
CA ASN A 88 5.92 3.73 -8.41
C ASN A 88 6.25 4.16 -6.98
N VAL A 89 5.67 5.26 -6.49
CA VAL A 89 5.80 5.68 -5.08
C VAL A 89 5.08 4.67 -4.18
N ALA A 90 3.89 4.22 -4.55
CA ALA A 90 3.19 3.18 -3.79
C ALA A 90 3.95 1.84 -3.82
N VAL A 91 4.46 1.43 -4.99
CA VAL A 91 5.30 0.23 -5.13
C VAL A 91 6.55 0.33 -4.23
N LYS A 92 7.19 1.50 -4.21
CA LYS A 92 8.33 1.79 -3.34
C LYS A 92 7.98 1.63 -1.87
N ASN A 93 6.84 2.19 -1.42
CA ASN A 93 6.40 2.10 -0.03
C ASN A 93 6.19 0.64 0.42
N ILE A 94 5.71 -0.23 -0.48
CA ILE A 94 5.60 -1.67 -0.22
C ILE A 94 7.01 -2.28 -0.06
N ALA A 95 7.92 -2.00 -0.99
CA ALA A 95 9.29 -2.50 -0.96
C ALA A 95 10.04 -2.09 0.32
N GLU A 96 9.96 -0.80 0.71
CA GLU A 96 10.54 -0.31 1.96
C GLU A 96 9.92 -0.98 3.18
N LYS A 97 8.62 -1.30 3.13
CA LYS A 97 7.97 -2.02 4.22
C LYS A 97 8.48 -3.46 4.32
N LEU A 98 8.68 -4.16 3.20
CA LEU A 98 9.30 -5.49 3.18
C LEU A 98 10.72 -5.46 3.72
N ALA A 99 11.53 -4.50 3.26
CA ALA A 99 12.88 -4.27 3.77
C ALA A 99 12.89 -4.00 5.29
N SER A 100 11.92 -3.23 5.81
CA SER A 100 11.82 -2.92 7.26
C SER A 100 11.56 -4.13 8.16
N VAL A 101 11.17 -5.28 7.58
CA VAL A 101 10.99 -6.56 8.28
C VAL A 101 12.01 -7.60 7.82
N GLU A 102 13.16 -7.12 7.33
CA GLU A 102 14.29 -7.93 6.83
C GLU A 102 13.93 -8.92 5.73
N PHE A 103 12.86 -8.64 4.96
CA PHE A 103 12.50 -9.43 3.79
C PHE A 103 13.04 -8.76 2.52
N TRP A 104 14.14 -9.30 1.99
CA TRP A 104 14.83 -8.79 0.79
C TRP A 104 14.65 -9.68 -0.46
N ASP A 105 14.00 -10.84 -0.31
CA ASP A 105 13.76 -11.77 -1.42
C ASP A 105 12.54 -11.34 -2.28
N PHE A 106 12.66 -10.16 -2.89
CA PHE A 106 11.69 -9.63 -3.87
C PHE A 106 12.40 -8.99 -5.05
N ARG A 107 11.72 -8.78 -6.19
CA ARG A 107 12.23 -7.95 -7.30
C ARG A 107 11.21 -6.89 -7.69
N ILE A 108 11.68 -5.70 -8.05
CA ILE A 108 10.84 -4.58 -8.50
C ILE A 108 11.01 -4.44 -10.01
N LEU A 109 9.94 -4.61 -10.77
CA LEU A 109 9.92 -4.46 -12.21
C LEU A 109 9.44 -3.06 -12.57
N VAL A 110 10.26 -2.32 -13.33
CA VAL A 110 9.94 -0.93 -13.72
C VAL A 110 10.06 -0.75 -15.23
N SER A 111 9.17 0.06 -15.80
CA SER A 111 9.27 0.44 -17.22
C SER A 111 10.47 1.35 -17.44
N LYS A 112 11.15 1.21 -18.58
CA LYS A 112 12.24 2.10 -19.01
C LYS A 112 11.80 3.56 -19.03
N ASP A 113 10.60 3.83 -19.54
CA ASP A 113 10.11 5.19 -19.74
C ASP A 113 9.89 5.92 -18.41
N PHE A 114 9.53 5.17 -17.36
CA PHE A 114 9.44 5.71 -16.00
C PHE A 114 10.81 6.05 -15.40
N HIS A 115 11.87 5.37 -15.83
CA HIS A 115 13.20 5.62 -15.28
C HIS A 115 13.73 7.03 -15.63
N PHE A 116 13.17 7.70 -16.64
CA PHE A 116 13.56 9.08 -16.95
C PHE A 116 13.12 10.10 -15.87
N ASP A 117 12.05 9.80 -15.14
CA ASP A 117 11.58 10.58 -13.98
C ASP A 117 12.05 9.96 -12.64
N TRP A 118 12.97 9.00 -12.70
CA TRP A 118 13.50 8.32 -11.52
C TRP A 118 14.48 9.20 -10.77
N HIS A 119 14.05 9.68 -9.62
CA HIS A 119 14.92 10.33 -8.68
C HIS A 119 15.70 9.27 -7.89
N GLU A 120 16.94 8.95 -8.31
CA GLU A 120 17.79 7.89 -7.72
C GLU A 120 17.86 7.93 -6.19
N HIS A 121 17.97 9.13 -5.61
CA HIS A 121 18.00 9.34 -4.16
C HIS A 121 16.74 8.82 -3.43
N LEU A 122 15.60 8.70 -4.11
CA LEU A 122 14.39 8.16 -3.53
C LEU A 122 14.44 6.63 -3.37
N TYR A 123 15.37 5.92 -4.02
CA TYR A 123 15.36 4.47 -4.13
C TYR A 123 16.65 3.75 -3.67
N GLU A 124 17.66 4.49 -3.20
CA GLU A 124 19.00 3.98 -2.85
C GLU A 124 18.99 2.67 -2.05
N LYS A 125 18.08 2.52 -1.08
CA LYS A 125 18.02 1.32 -0.21
C LYS A 125 17.57 0.05 -0.92
N ILE A 126 16.73 0.16 -1.95
CA ILE A 126 16.07 -0.96 -2.63
C ILE A 126 16.51 -1.10 -4.09
N GLU A 127 17.47 -0.29 -4.53
CA GLU A 127 17.96 -0.24 -5.91
C GLU A 127 18.43 -1.61 -6.42
N HIS A 128 19.09 -2.40 -5.56
CA HIS A 128 19.59 -3.73 -5.90
C HIS A 128 18.48 -4.75 -6.25
N ASN A 129 17.22 -4.48 -5.89
CA ASN A 129 16.07 -5.29 -6.26
C ASN A 129 15.39 -4.81 -7.55
N VAL A 130 15.78 -3.66 -8.11
CA VAL A 130 15.12 -3.04 -9.26
C VAL A 130 15.63 -3.63 -10.56
N ILE A 131 14.70 -4.02 -11.43
CA ILE A 131 14.95 -4.53 -12.77
C ILE A 131 14.15 -3.70 -13.76
N ARG A 132 14.84 -3.07 -14.70
CA ARG A 132 14.23 -2.27 -15.75
C ARG A 132 13.79 -3.11 -16.94
N SER A 133 12.70 -2.71 -17.58
CA SER A 133 12.10 -3.45 -18.71
C SER A 133 12.98 -3.54 -19.96
N ASP A 134 13.96 -2.64 -20.13
CA ASP A 134 14.96 -2.71 -21.20
C ASP A 134 16.02 -3.78 -20.95
N SER A 135 16.21 -4.20 -19.70
CA SER A 135 17.10 -5.30 -19.31
C SER A 135 16.41 -6.66 -19.27
N PHE A 136 15.12 -6.75 -19.58
CA PHE A 136 14.39 -8.01 -19.52
C PHE A 136 14.92 -9.01 -20.55
N PRO A 137 15.39 -10.19 -20.10
CA PRO A 137 15.99 -11.15 -20.99
C PRO A 137 14.93 -11.88 -21.84
N PRO A 138 15.26 -12.27 -23.08
CA PRO A 138 14.33 -12.99 -23.95
C PRO A 138 14.19 -14.48 -23.58
N SER A 139 15.13 -15.06 -22.83
CA SER A 139 15.14 -16.50 -22.50
C SER A 139 14.78 -16.77 -21.04
N VAL A 140 14.16 -17.94 -20.80
CA VAL A 140 13.75 -18.40 -19.46
C VAL A 140 14.96 -18.54 -18.53
N ILE A 141 16.04 -19.16 -19.01
CA ILE A 141 17.27 -19.37 -18.22
C ILE A 141 17.89 -18.06 -17.75
N ALA A 142 17.95 -17.04 -18.63
CA ALA A 142 18.48 -15.73 -18.24
C ALA A 142 17.53 -15.00 -17.28
N THR A 143 16.22 -15.22 -17.42
CA THR A 143 15.21 -14.68 -16.50
C THR A 143 15.36 -15.28 -15.10
N GLU A 144 15.50 -16.61 -14.99
CA GLU A 144 15.74 -17.29 -13.71
C GLU A 144 16.97 -16.75 -12.98
N ARG A 145 18.08 -16.55 -13.71
CA ARG A 145 19.32 -15.98 -13.16
C ARG A 145 19.12 -14.55 -12.68
N MET A 146 18.36 -13.74 -13.42
CA MET A 146 18.08 -12.35 -13.06
C MET A 146 17.17 -12.25 -11.82
N LEU A 147 16.19 -13.13 -11.71
CA LEU A 147 15.25 -13.15 -10.58
C LEU A 147 15.85 -13.80 -9.32
N LEU A 148 16.95 -14.55 -9.45
CA LEU A 148 17.65 -15.23 -8.35
C LEU A 148 16.72 -16.08 -7.47
N GLY A 149 15.76 -16.76 -8.11
CA GLY A 149 14.78 -17.62 -7.42
C GLY A 149 13.67 -16.87 -6.67
N SER A 150 13.64 -15.55 -6.71
CA SER A 150 12.62 -14.76 -6.01
C SER A 150 11.22 -15.04 -6.56
N ARG A 151 10.26 -15.26 -5.66
CA ARG A 151 8.84 -15.52 -5.97
C ARG A 151 7.92 -14.33 -5.71
N VAL A 152 8.51 -13.19 -5.31
CA VAL A 152 7.78 -11.97 -4.95
C VAL A 152 8.17 -10.86 -5.91
N LEU A 153 7.22 -10.44 -6.75
CA LEU A 153 7.44 -9.39 -7.74
C LEU A 153 6.62 -8.16 -7.41
N LEU A 154 7.24 -6.99 -7.50
CA LEU A 154 6.64 -5.68 -7.27
C LEU A 154 6.60 -4.91 -8.58
N CYS A 155 5.48 -4.31 -8.95
CA CYS A 155 5.42 -3.47 -10.16
C CYS A 155 4.21 -2.52 -10.15
N THR A 156 4.17 -1.56 -11.08
CA THR A 156 2.94 -0.79 -11.29
C THR A 156 1.93 -1.59 -12.10
N LEU A 157 0.65 -1.24 -12.01
CA LEU A 157 -0.40 -1.88 -12.82
C LEU A 157 -0.08 -1.82 -14.33
N SER A 158 0.39 -0.67 -14.81
CA SER A 158 0.79 -0.48 -16.21
C SER A 158 1.89 -1.45 -16.68
N MET A 159 2.77 -1.88 -15.77
CA MET A 159 3.87 -2.78 -16.10
C MET A 159 3.38 -4.17 -16.50
N LEU A 160 2.21 -4.59 -16.01
CA LEU A 160 1.57 -5.87 -16.35
C LEU A 160 1.06 -5.92 -17.78
N SER A 161 0.95 -4.78 -18.46
CA SER A 161 0.63 -4.69 -19.88
C SER A 161 1.88 -4.75 -20.77
N ASN A 162 3.09 -4.79 -20.20
CA ASN A 162 4.32 -4.86 -20.99
C ASN A 162 4.47 -6.24 -21.67
N ASP A 163 4.72 -6.25 -22.98
CA ASP A 163 4.82 -7.50 -23.76
C ASP A 163 6.03 -8.34 -23.35
N LYS A 164 7.13 -7.70 -22.92
CA LYS A 164 8.36 -8.37 -22.48
C LYS A 164 8.21 -9.11 -21.15
N LEU A 165 7.09 -8.91 -20.45
CA LEU A 165 6.79 -9.59 -19.19
C LEU A 165 6.49 -11.08 -19.37
N ALA A 166 6.25 -11.55 -20.60
CA ALA A 166 5.87 -12.94 -20.88
C ALA A 166 6.88 -13.96 -20.34
N THR A 167 8.19 -13.70 -20.46
CA THR A 167 9.23 -14.60 -19.96
C THR A 167 9.31 -14.59 -18.43
N ILE A 168 9.16 -13.41 -17.81
CA ILE A 168 9.10 -13.26 -16.36
C ILE A 168 7.91 -14.03 -15.78
N ALA A 169 6.72 -13.87 -16.36
CA ALA A 169 5.52 -14.56 -15.95
C ALA A 169 5.54 -16.09 -16.21
N ARG A 170 6.50 -16.60 -16.99
CA ARG A 170 6.73 -18.05 -17.10
C ARG A 170 7.58 -18.59 -15.95
N VAL A 171 8.55 -17.81 -15.49
CA VAL A 171 9.44 -18.18 -14.36
C VAL A 171 8.75 -17.97 -13.02
N VAL A 172 8.04 -16.85 -12.88
CA VAL A 172 7.25 -16.52 -11.68
C VAL A 172 5.80 -16.29 -12.15
N PRO A 173 5.01 -17.37 -12.34
CA PRO A 173 3.61 -17.27 -12.72
C PRO A 173 2.85 -16.31 -11.80
N LEU A 174 1.86 -15.60 -12.32
CA LEU A 174 1.06 -14.70 -11.50
C LEU A 174 -0.10 -15.50 -10.88
N GLN A 175 0.08 -15.96 -9.64
CA GLN A 175 -0.89 -16.79 -8.91
C GLN A 175 -1.67 -16.00 -7.87
N THR A 176 -0.98 -15.28 -6.99
CA THR A 176 -1.59 -14.34 -6.05
C THR A 176 -1.18 -12.92 -6.46
N ILE A 177 -2.14 -12.02 -6.62
CA ILE A 177 -1.87 -10.59 -6.82
C ILE A 177 -2.52 -9.77 -5.71
N ILE A 178 -1.77 -8.79 -5.21
CA ILE A 178 -2.20 -7.87 -4.17
C ILE A 178 -2.05 -6.44 -4.71
N PHE A 179 -3.16 -5.73 -4.83
CA PHE A 179 -3.20 -4.33 -5.22
C PHE A 179 -3.19 -3.45 -3.96
N ASP A 180 -2.17 -2.64 -3.77
CA ASP A 180 -2.16 -1.57 -2.77
C ASP A 180 -2.68 -0.26 -3.37
N GLU A 181 -3.27 0.57 -2.52
CA GLU A 181 -3.98 1.79 -2.91
C GLU A 181 -4.98 1.56 -4.06
N ALA A 182 -5.68 0.42 -4.03
CA ALA A 182 -6.60 -0.02 -5.08
C ALA A 182 -7.81 0.90 -5.29
N SER A 183 -8.11 1.80 -4.34
CA SER A 183 -9.12 2.85 -4.50
C SER A 183 -8.73 3.93 -5.51
N GLN A 184 -7.45 3.98 -5.90
CA GLN A 184 -6.92 4.91 -6.90
C GLN A 184 -6.90 4.32 -8.33
N ILE A 185 -7.43 3.11 -8.51
CA ILE A 185 -7.43 2.38 -9.78
C ILE A 185 -8.86 2.23 -10.26
N GLU A 186 -9.10 2.55 -11.53
CA GLU A 186 -10.40 2.36 -12.16
C GLU A 186 -10.67 0.87 -12.36
N ILE A 187 -11.91 0.43 -12.18
CA ILE A 187 -12.23 -1.01 -12.17
C ILE A 187 -12.00 -1.71 -13.53
N GLY A 188 -12.15 -1.00 -14.65
CA GLY A 188 -11.83 -1.46 -16.00
C GLY A 188 -10.34 -1.67 -16.24
N ASP A 189 -9.45 -0.96 -15.54
CA ASP A 189 -7.98 -1.11 -15.67
C ASP A 189 -7.49 -2.50 -15.24
N TYR A 190 -8.28 -3.27 -14.47
CA TYR A 190 -7.95 -4.65 -14.11
C TYR A 190 -8.25 -5.65 -15.25
N LEU A 191 -9.11 -5.32 -16.21
CA LEU A 191 -9.57 -6.27 -17.23
C LEU A 191 -8.44 -6.86 -18.08
N PRO A 192 -7.46 -6.08 -18.59
CA PRO A 192 -6.35 -6.63 -19.37
C PRO A 192 -5.56 -7.68 -18.61
N LEU A 193 -5.30 -7.44 -17.31
CA LEU A 193 -4.64 -8.40 -16.42
C LEU A 193 -5.47 -9.67 -16.28
N LEU A 194 -6.77 -9.56 -15.98
CA LEU A 194 -7.64 -10.72 -15.78
C LEU A 194 -7.68 -11.60 -17.04
N VAL A 195 -7.70 -11.01 -18.23
CA VAL A 195 -7.68 -11.75 -19.50
C VAL A 195 -6.32 -12.40 -19.76
N ARG A 196 -5.23 -11.66 -19.53
CA ARG A 196 -3.85 -12.10 -19.78
C ARG A 196 -3.42 -13.25 -18.87
N PHE A 197 -3.79 -13.20 -17.59
CA PHE A 197 -3.34 -14.16 -16.56
C PHE A 197 -4.43 -15.13 -16.10
N ARG A 198 -5.55 -15.24 -16.82
CA ARG A 198 -6.70 -16.09 -16.46
C ARG A 198 -6.37 -17.54 -16.10
N LEU A 199 -5.29 -18.10 -16.66
CA LEU A 199 -4.90 -19.50 -16.47
C LEU A 199 -4.00 -19.72 -15.24
N THR A 200 -3.32 -18.67 -14.77
CA THR A 200 -2.38 -18.76 -13.65
C THR A 200 -2.91 -18.09 -12.39
N LEU A 201 -3.78 -17.09 -12.55
CA LEU A 201 -4.32 -16.32 -11.44
C LEU A 201 -5.26 -17.19 -10.60
N HIS A 202 -5.02 -17.24 -9.29
CA HIS A 202 -5.80 -18.02 -8.33
C HIS A 202 -6.39 -17.15 -7.22
N LYS A 203 -5.79 -15.98 -6.94
CA LYS A 203 -6.25 -15.07 -5.88
C LYS A 203 -6.01 -13.59 -6.24
N LEU A 204 -7.05 -12.79 -6.03
CA LEU A 204 -7.07 -11.33 -6.16
C LEU A 204 -7.26 -10.71 -4.77
N VAL A 205 -6.37 -9.78 -4.40
CA VAL A 205 -6.49 -9.03 -3.15
C VAL A 205 -6.45 -7.54 -3.47
N PHE A 206 -7.44 -6.79 -3.00
CA PHE A 206 -7.53 -5.34 -3.17
C PHE A 206 -7.43 -4.67 -1.81
N ILE A 207 -6.46 -3.79 -1.62
CA ILE A 207 -6.25 -3.06 -0.36
C ILE A 207 -6.27 -1.56 -0.68
N GLY A 208 -7.10 -0.80 0.02
CA GLY A 208 -7.33 0.60 -0.33
C GLY A 208 -8.34 1.29 0.60
N ASP A 209 -8.70 2.51 0.25
CA ASP A 209 -9.66 3.33 1.01
C ASP A 209 -10.40 4.33 0.11
N ASP A 210 -11.68 4.05 -0.13
CA ASP A 210 -12.62 4.89 -0.90
C ASP A 210 -12.91 6.25 -0.25
N LYS A 211 -12.44 6.50 0.97
CA LYS A 211 -12.54 7.80 1.65
C LYS A 211 -11.29 8.67 1.53
N GLN A 212 -10.26 8.18 0.83
CA GLN A 212 -9.05 8.93 0.50
C GLN A 212 -9.07 9.40 -0.96
N LEU A 213 -8.04 9.06 -1.74
CA LEU A 213 -7.92 9.46 -3.14
C LEU A 213 -8.75 8.51 -4.01
N ALA A 214 -9.64 9.09 -4.83
CA ALA A 214 -10.34 8.42 -5.91
C ALA A 214 -9.39 8.14 -7.09
N PRO A 215 -9.79 7.33 -8.08
CA PRO A 215 -8.94 7.09 -9.22
C PRO A 215 -8.69 8.35 -10.04
N TYR A 216 -7.54 8.37 -10.72
CA TYR A 216 -7.14 9.49 -11.55
C TYR A 216 -8.17 9.74 -12.67
N GLY A 217 -8.50 11.01 -12.92
CA GLY A 217 -9.51 11.39 -13.92
C GLY A 217 -10.97 11.38 -13.44
N SER A 218 -11.23 11.00 -12.18
CA SER A 218 -12.56 11.10 -11.56
C SER A 218 -13.14 12.52 -11.51
N THR A 219 -12.30 13.55 -11.58
CA THR A 219 -12.73 14.95 -11.71
C THR A 219 -13.31 15.26 -13.09
N ASP A 220 -12.88 14.53 -14.12
CA ASP A 220 -13.27 14.72 -15.51
C ASP A 220 -14.37 13.73 -15.95
N ILE A 221 -14.41 12.55 -15.31
CA ILE A 221 -15.36 11.46 -15.59
C ILE A 221 -16.12 11.12 -14.30
N PRO A 222 -17.37 11.57 -14.13
CA PRO A 222 -18.14 11.43 -12.89
C PRO A 222 -18.43 9.98 -12.47
N ASP A 223 -18.52 9.06 -13.44
CA ASP A 223 -18.92 7.66 -13.22
C ASP A 223 -17.72 6.72 -13.02
N LEU A 224 -16.53 7.27 -12.79
CA LEU A 224 -15.30 6.51 -12.69
C LEU A 224 -15.18 5.89 -11.29
N GLU A 225 -15.41 4.58 -11.22
CA GLU A 225 -15.48 3.82 -9.97
C GLU A 225 -14.27 2.90 -9.80
N SER A 226 -13.84 2.72 -8.55
CA SER A 226 -12.88 1.69 -8.18
C SER A 226 -13.61 0.39 -7.78
N ILE A 227 -12.83 -0.57 -7.31
CA ILE A 227 -13.34 -1.80 -6.72
C ILE A 227 -14.21 -1.58 -5.48
N PHE A 228 -13.97 -0.50 -4.72
CA PHE A 228 -14.60 -0.26 -3.42
C PHE A 228 -16.03 0.27 -3.52
N GLU A 229 -16.43 0.79 -4.68
CA GLU A 229 -17.78 1.27 -4.95
C GLU A 229 -18.74 0.13 -5.37
N LYS A 230 -18.22 -1.07 -5.66
CA LYS A 230 -19.05 -2.21 -6.08
C LYS A 230 -19.75 -2.88 -4.88
N PRO A 231 -21.10 -2.88 -4.80
CA PRO A 231 -21.81 -3.36 -3.60
C PRO A 231 -21.48 -4.79 -3.18
N HIS A 232 -21.46 -5.72 -4.15
CA HIS A 232 -21.19 -7.15 -3.90
C HIS A 232 -19.77 -7.45 -3.39
N LEU A 233 -18.81 -6.54 -3.64
CA LEU A 233 -17.45 -6.64 -3.11
C LEU A 233 -17.32 -5.91 -1.78
N ARG A 234 -18.02 -4.78 -1.64
CA ARG A 234 -18.03 -3.97 -0.43
C ARG A 234 -18.68 -4.71 0.75
N GLU A 235 -19.75 -5.45 0.51
CA GLU A 235 -20.47 -6.24 1.53
C GLU A 235 -19.56 -7.23 2.26
N ASN A 236 -18.59 -7.83 1.57
CA ASN A 236 -17.67 -8.82 2.12
C ASN A 236 -16.28 -8.25 2.45
N SER A 237 -16.14 -6.91 2.44
CA SER A 237 -14.85 -6.27 2.68
C SER A 237 -14.41 -6.37 4.15
N LEU A 238 -13.13 -6.61 4.36
CA LEU A 238 -12.50 -6.66 5.68
C LEU A 238 -12.05 -5.24 6.07
N PHE A 239 -12.57 -4.72 7.18
CA PHE A 239 -12.24 -3.38 7.64
C PHE A 239 -11.11 -3.39 8.68
N LEU A 240 -10.01 -2.70 8.39
CA LEU A 240 -8.93 -2.49 9.34
C LEU A 240 -9.34 -1.38 10.32
N ASN A 241 -9.77 -1.77 11.52
CA ASN A 241 -10.48 -0.86 12.43
C ASN A 241 -9.59 -0.16 13.46
N ILE A 242 -8.28 -0.41 13.49
CA ILE A 242 -7.36 0.19 14.45
C ILE A 242 -6.26 0.94 13.70
N GLN A 243 -6.17 2.24 13.94
CA GLN A 243 -5.08 3.10 13.52
C GLN A 243 -3.93 2.94 14.51
N CYS A 244 -2.83 2.36 14.05
CA CYS A 244 -1.78 1.85 14.91
C CYS A 244 -0.51 2.73 14.92
N LYS A 245 0.32 2.47 15.94
CA LYS A 245 1.67 3.00 16.12
C LYS A 245 2.58 2.61 14.95
N ASN A 246 3.32 3.58 14.39
CA ASN A 246 4.33 3.31 13.39
C ASN A 246 5.66 3.17 14.14
N THR A 247 6.07 1.95 14.50
CA THR A 247 7.42 1.74 15.05
C THR A 247 8.37 1.64 13.87
N VAL A 248 9.13 2.70 13.60
CA VAL A 248 10.32 2.59 12.77
C VAL A 248 11.44 1.98 13.62
N LEU A 249 12.13 1.02 13.02
CA LEU A 249 13.35 0.36 13.46
C LEU A 249 14.27 1.33 14.24
N LEU A 250 14.47 1.05 15.53
CA LEU A 250 15.48 1.70 16.36
C LEU A 250 16.85 1.16 15.95
N ILE A 251 17.48 1.74 14.94
CA ILE A 251 18.94 1.65 14.82
C ILE A 251 19.49 2.68 15.79
N SER A 252 19.96 2.20 16.94
CA SER A 252 20.65 2.98 17.96
C SER A 252 21.93 3.59 17.39
N ILE A 253 21.88 4.85 17.01
CA ILE A 253 23.06 5.71 16.97
C ILE A 253 22.64 7.03 17.63
N ASP A 254 23.24 7.30 18.78
CA ASP A 254 23.15 8.50 19.61
C ASP A 254 21.85 8.75 20.41
N SER A 255 22.07 9.20 21.65
CA SER A 255 21.15 9.26 22.80
C SER A 255 19.94 10.21 22.69
N TYR A 256 19.44 10.50 21.50
CA TYR A 256 18.19 11.24 21.29
C TYR A 256 17.08 10.31 20.76
N LYS A 257 16.34 9.71 21.70
CA LYS A 257 15.08 9.00 21.41
C LYS A 257 14.02 10.01 20.93
N LEU A 258 13.88 10.21 19.62
CA LEU A 258 12.63 10.75 19.09
C LEU A 258 11.55 9.66 19.17
N PRO A 259 10.38 9.91 19.77
CA PRO A 259 9.28 8.96 19.71
C PRO A 259 8.94 8.71 18.24
N SER A 260 8.90 7.44 17.88
CA SER A 260 8.50 6.92 16.58
C SER A 260 7.25 7.64 16.08
N SER A 261 7.22 7.95 14.78
CA SER A 261 6.17 8.71 14.09
C SER A 261 4.82 7.98 14.10
N ASP A 262 4.17 7.97 15.26
CA ASP A 262 2.77 7.63 15.40
C ASP A 262 1.96 8.54 14.44
N ARG A 263 1.16 7.94 13.55
CA ARG A 263 0.54 8.69 12.45
C ARG A 263 -0.33 9.85 12.93
N MET A 264 -1.10 9.65 14.01
CA MET A 264 -2.17 10.57 14.35
C MET A 264 -2.56 10.54 15.83
N PRO A 265 -2.49 11.69 16.54
CA PRO A 265 -3.01 11.86 17.88
C PRO A 265 -4.49 11.44 18.01
N ILE A 266 -4.86 10.92 19.19
CA ILE A 266 -6.22 10.42 19.46
C ILE A 266 -7.30 11.47 19.14
N PRO A 267 -7.18 12.77 19.49
CA PRO A 267 -8.21 13.76 19.16
C PRO A 267 -8.46 13.91 17.65
N ILE A 268 -7.40 13.87 16.83
CA ILE A 268 -7.51 13.99 15.37
C ILE A 268 -8.12 12.71 14.80
N GLY A 269 -7.64 11.55 15.24
CA GLY A 269 -8.17 10.26 14.78
C GLY A 269 -9.63 10.03 15.17
N ASN A 270 -10.05 10.46 16.36
CA ASN A 270 -11.45 10.41 16.79
C ASN A 270 -12.35 11.33 15.93
N PHE A 271 -11.87 12.52 15.58
CA PHE A 271 -12.59 13.41 14.68
C PHE A 271 -12.80 12.76 13.31
N ILE A 272 -11.74 12.19 12.72
CA ILE A 272 -11.81 11.51 11.42
C ILE A 272 -12.71 10.27 11.51
N SER A 273 -12.56 9.45 12.55
CA SER A 273 -13.40 8.29 12.78
C SER A 273 -14.89 8.65 12.78
N LYS A 274 -15.27 9.68 13.56
CA LYS A 274 -16.66 10.13 13.68
C LYS A 274 -17.24 10.62 12.36
N HIS A 275 -16.50 11.45 11.61
CA HIS A 275 -17.07 12.17 10.45
C HIS A 275 -16.83 11.48 9.11
N VAL A 276 -15.85 10.58 9.01
CA VAL A 276 -15.47 9.91 7.76
C VAL A 276 -15.78 8.42 7.78
N TYR A 277 -15.58 7.76 8.94
CA TYR A 277 -15.69 6.30 9.09
C TYR A 277 -16.81 5.86 10.03
N ASN A 278 -17.80 6.71 10.29
CA ASN A 278 -19.00 6.40 11.10
C ASN A 278 -18.67 5.86 12.51
N GLY A 279 -17.59 6.33 13.12
CA GLY A 279 -17.13 5.92 14.45
C GLY A 279 -16.49 4.53 14.53
N LYS A 280 -16.27 3.85 13.39
CA LYS A 280 -15.71 2.48 13.36
C LYS A 280 -14.20 2.41 13.53
N LEU A 281 -13.50 3.52 13.36
CA LEU A 281 -12.03 3.59 13.45
C LEU A 281 -11.59 3.92 14.89
N LYS A 282 -10.75 3.08 15.47
CA LYS A 282 -10.14 3.29 16.79
C LYS A 282 -8.72 3.84 16.62
N SER A 283 -8.39 4.90 17.36
CA SER A 283 -7.06 5.52 17.34
C SER A 283 -6.24 5.10 18.56
N GLU A 284 -4.99 4.67 18.34
CA GLU A 284 -4.05 4.31 19.41
C GLU A 284 -2.79 5.17 19.30
N HIS A 285 -2.63 6.12 20.24
CA HIS A 285 -1.56 7.10 20.20
C HIS A 285 -1.26 7.64 21.62
N MET A 286 -0.01 8.04 21.90
CA MET A 286 0.40 8.58 23.21
C MET A 286 -0.21 9.97 23.50
N ILE A 287 -0.25 10.84 22.49
CA ILE A 287 -0.92 12.14 22.55
C ILE A 287 -2.44 11.98 22.56
N THR A 288 -3.04 12.31 23.71
CA THR A 288 -4.49 12.32 23.96
C THR A 288 -5.05 13.72 24.19
N ASP A 289 -4.20 14.72 24.41
CA ASP A 289 -4.59 16.10 24.69
C ASP A 289 -5.25 16.75 23.45
N PRO A 290 -6.52 17.21 23.54
CA PRO A 290 -7.20 17.92 22.46
C PRO A 290 -6.45 19.13 21.92
N GLN A 291 -5.56 19.75 22.70
CA GLN A 291 -4.74 20.89 22.26
C GLN A 291 -3.68 20.52 21.20
N CYS A 292 -3.50 19.22 20.89
CA CYS A 292 -2.60 18.77 19.83
C CYS A 292 -3.02 19.24 18.43
N CYS A 293 -4.29 19.65 18.27
CA CYS A 293 -4.81 20.23 17.03
C CYS A 293 -5.52 21.54 17.35
N ARG A 294 -5.27 22.58 16.55
CA ARG A 294 -5.95 23.87 16.65
C ARG A 294 -6.32 24.35 15.27
N PHE A 295 -7.58 24.76 15.11
CA PHE A 295 -8.02 25.49 13.94
C PHE A 295 -7.79 26.98 14.19
N VAL A 296 -7.07 27.63 13.28
CA VAL A 296 -6.87 29.09 13.30
C VAL A 296 -7.78 29.66 12.23
N ASP A 297 -8.83 30.34 12.65
CA ASP A 297 -9.70 31.07 11.73
C ASP A 297 -8.96 32.32 11.21
N VAL A 298 -8.84 32.41 9.88
CA VAL A 298 -8.25 33.55 9.17
C VAL A 298 -9.35 34.33 8.47
N SER A 299 -10.18 35.00 9.26
CA SER A 299 -11.39 35.75 8.86
C SER A 299 -11.20 36.84 7.79
N LYS A 300 -9.95 37.15 7.37
CA LYS A 300 -9.64 38.15 6.33
C LYS A 300 -8.74 37.60 5.20
N GLY A 301 -8.64 36.28 5.04
CA GLY A 301 -7.98 35.66 3.89
C GLY A 301 -8.79 35.93 2.62
N LYS A 302 -8.18 36.54 1.60
CA LYS A 302 -8.77 36.66 0.27
C LYS A 302 -8.05 35.68 -0.65
N GLU A 303 -8.81 34.78 -1.27
CA GLU A 303 -8.34 33.97 -2.38
C GLU A 303 -8.10 34.89 -3.59
N VAL A 304 -6.96 34.69 -4.24
CA VAL A 304 -6.54 35.38 -5.44
C VAL A 304 -6.15 34.32 -6.45
N SER A 305 -6.78 34.34 -7.63
CA SER A 305 -6.41 33.45 -8.73
C SER A 305 -5.05 33.83 -9.29
N GLU A 306 -4.17 32.85 -9.48
CA GLU A 306 -2.88 33.01 -10.15
C GLU A 306 -2.71 31.89 -11.19
N GLY A 307 -2.86 32.26 -12.47
CA GLY A 307 -2.90 31.28 -13.57
C GLY A 307 -4.09 30.34 -13.44
N ARG A 308 -3.83 29.02 -13.37
CA ARG A 308 -4.84 27.97 -13.14
C ARG A 308 -4.98 27.56 -11.67
N SER A 309 -4.37 28.30 -10.74
CA SER A 309 -4.35 27.98 -9.30
C SER A 309 -4.89 29.14 -8.46
N TRP A 310 -5.11 28.89 -7.17
CA TRP A 310 -5.60 29.87 -6.20
C TRP A 310 -4.59 30.03 -5.07
N LYS A 311 -4.33 31.27 -4.63
CA LYS A 311 -3.48 31.57 -3.47
C LYS A 311 -4.21 32.46 -2.48
N VAL A 312 -3.92 32.29 -1.19
CA VAL A 312 -4.44 33.16 -0.12
C VAL A 312 -3.29 33.99 0.45
N ARG A 313 -3.18 35.26 0.04
CA ARG A 313 -2.02 36.15 0.38
C ARG A 313 -1.75 36.33 1.89
N ARG A 314 -2.74 36.08 2.76
CA ARG A 314 -2.57 36.15 4.23
C ARG A 314 -2.21 34.82 4.90
N HIS A 315 -2.49 33.69 4.27
CA HIS A 315 -2.09 32.39 4.81
C HIS A 315 -0.57 32.28 4.86
N GLU A 316 0.15 32.79 3.86
CA GLU A 316 1.61 32.76 3.82
C GLU A 316 2.25 33.44 5.05
N ARG A 317 1.75 34.60 5.47
CA ARG A 317 2.25 35.30 6.67
C ARG A 317 1.93 34.56 7.96
N ILE A 318 0.73 33.98 8.08
CA ILE A 318 0.32 33.22 9.28
C ILE A 318 1.09 31.90 9.37
N ILE A 319 1.23 31.18 8.25
CA ILE A 319 2.06 29.99 8.14
C ILE A 319 3.50 30.35 8.56
N PHE A 320 4.07 31.44 8.02
CA PHE A 320 5.40 31.91 8.41
C PHE A 320 5.52 32.26 9.91
N CYS A 321 4.52 32.92 10.50
CA CYS A 321 4.47 33.20 11.93
C CYS A 321 4.38 31.91 12.77
N ILE A 322 3.59 30.93 12.36
CA ILE A 322 3.49 29.62 13.02
C ILE A 322 4.84 28.91 12.94
N PHE A 323 5.47 28.86 11.76
CA PHE A 323 6.80 28.28 11.59
C PHE A 323 7.84 28.98 12.46
N SER A 324 7.85 30.31 12.49
CA SER A 324 8.78 31.10 13.32
C SER A 324 8.58 30.84 14.81
N PHE A 325 7.33 30.81 15.29
CA PHE A 325 6.99 30.53 16.68
C PHE A 325 7.41 29.11 17.10
N CYS A 326 7.18 28.12 16.24
CA CYS A 326 7.62 26.74 16.46
C CYS A 326 9.16 26.64 16.48
N HIS A 327 9.85 27.31 15.55
CA HIS A 327 11.31 27.30 15.46
C HIS A 327 11.98 27.91 16.71
N ILE A 328 11.42 29.01 17.24
CA ILE A 328 11.89 29.64 18.50
C ILE A 328 11.68 28.71 19.71
N ARG A 329 10.57 27.97 19.76
CA ARG A 329 10.30 27.02 20.85
C ARG A 329 11.19 25.78 20.80
N ILE A 330 11.51 25.30 19.60
CA ILE A 330 12.42 24.16 19.41
C ILE A 330 13.85 24.58 19.79
N SER A 331 14.33 25.76 19.37
CA SER A 331 15.68 26.21 19.70
C SER A 331 15.90 26.48 21.19
N LYS A 332 14.86 26.88 21.93
CA LYS A 332 14.93 27.06 23.39
C LYS A 332 14.99 25.74 24.16
N LYS A 333 14.45 24.65 23.61
CA LYS A 333 14.50 23.30 24.21
C LYS A 333 15.82 22.57 23.95
N SER A 334 16.60 22.98 22.95
CA SER A 334 17.92 22.39 22.64
C SER A 334 19.10 23.03 23.41
N THR A 335 18.84 24.09 24.17
CA THR A 335 19.82 24.83 24.99
C THR A 335 19.63 24.66 26.50
N GLN A 336 18.76 23.73 26.91
CA GLN A 336 18.68 23.17 28.26
C GLN A 336 19.01 21.68 28.17
#